data_AF-A0AAN6SFU1-F1
#
_entry.id   AF-A0AAN6SFU1-F1
#
_cell.length_a   1.000
_cell.length_b   1.000
_cell.length_c   1.000
_cell.angle_alpha   90.00
_cell.angle_beta   90.00
_cell.angle_gamma   90.00
#
_symmetry.space_group_name_H-M   'P 1'
#
loop_
_entity.id
_entity.type
_entity.pdbx_description
1 polymer ?
#
loop_
_entity_poly.entity_id
_entity_poly.type
_entity_poly.pdbx_seq_one_letter_code
_entity_poly.pdbx_strand_id
1 'polypeptide(L)'
;MSNLEDEEAPDNKSVEDENVEFKKKITLLENTIANAGLRKSTSVEDESKFLRYENVALREKRAREENANLGAANSRPNHRNPHNDRSPSLDRQRSRSPTSSNSCSNCSKLLSELNEVKNELDNTKDSLLAVKAQAKELGTEKKKVTIETTPKDTDRYDRLTEATDNDSDREGTSTSNLTTTSTGRLSAKEKDPPYFHNEQNKDTISFNVWYRRIQNKLKLNANYFFNDEAKKMYIENRTTEKAARDLEPYLGNGPHCIKTSQQLLDYLKNEYHDHNRKEKAILEFNELVFKMNQDF
;
A
#
# COMPACT_ATOMS: atom_id res chain seq x y z
N MET A 1 59.68 -51.12 1.66
CA MET A 1 58.54 -50.65 0.85
C MET A 1 57.51 -50.10 1.81
N SER A 2 57.29 -48.78 1.76
CA SER A 2 56.04 -48.06 2.07
C SER A 2 56.40 -46.57 2.13
N ASN A 3 56.02 -45.85 1.08
CA ASN A 3 56.25 -44.42 0.89
C ASN A 3 55.35 -43.61 1.85
N LEU A 4 55.93 -42.63 2.53
CA LEU A 4 55.19 -41.49 3.10
C LEU A 4 55.08 -40.45 1.98
N GLU A 5 53.85 -40.15 1.56
CA GLU A 5 53.52 -39.00 0.72
C GLU A 5 53.09 -37.87 1.64
N ASP A 6 53.86 -36.78 1.63
CA ASP A 6 53.56 -35.51 2.28
C ASP A 6 52.48 -34.78 1.45
N GLU A 7 51.27 -34.63 2.00
CA GLU A 7 50.22 -33.78 1.43
C GLU A 7 50.50 -32.30 1.79
N GLU A 8 50.78 -31.51 0.75
CA GLU A 8 50.99 -30.07 0.79
C GLU A 8 49.63 -29.33 0.89
N ALA A 9 49.45 -28.50 1.92
CA ALA A 9 48.22 -27.74 2.15
C ALA A 9 48.07 -26.58 1.15
N PRO A 10 46.85 -26.32 0.61
CA PRO A 10 46.65 -25.27 -0.38
C PRO A 10 46.72 -23.85 0.22
N ASP A 11 47.44 -22.98 -0.49
CA ASP A 11 47.75 -21.59 -0.16
C ASP A 11 46.49 -20.71 -0.12
N ASN A 12 46.14 -20.23 1.07
CA ASN A 12 44.86 -19.56 1.39
C ASN A 12 44.89 -18.03 1.15
N LYS A 13 45.85 -17.53 0.36
CA LYS A 13 46.10 -16.08 0.18
C LYS A 13 45.14 -15.37 -0.79
N SER A 14 44.32 -16.10 -1.55
CA SER A 14 43.50 -15.50 -2.61
C SER A 14 42.24 -14.78 -2.13
N VAL A 15 41.70 -15.11 -0.96
CA VAL A 15 40.38 -14.61 -0.51
C VAL A 15 40.48 -13.24 0.16
N GLU A 16 41.60 -12.94 0.81
CA GLU A 16 41.79 -11.65 1.48
C GLU A 16 41.99 -10.50 0.48
N ASP A 17 42.65 -10.77 -0.65
CA ASP A 17 42.92 -9.78 -1.69
C ASP A 17 41.65 -9.35 -2.44
N GLU A 18 40.72 -10.28 -2.71
CA GLU A 18 39.43 -9.96 -3.34
C GLU A 18 38.54 -9.08 -2.45
N ASN A 19 38.60 -9.30 -1.13
CA ASN A 19 37.80 -8.54 -0.16
C ASN A 19 38.33 -7.10 -0.02
N VAL A 20 39.65 -6.90 -0.12
CA VAL A 20 40.27 -5.58 -0.16
C VAL A 20 39.88 -4.83 -1.43
N GLU A 21 39.80 -5.50 -2.57
CA GLU A 21 39.38 -4.88 -3.83
C GLU A 21 37.90 -4.47 -3.82
N PHE A 22 37.03 -5.30 -3.22
CA PHE A 22 35.60 -4.97 -3.09
C PHE A 22 35.36 -3.72 -2.24
N LYS A 23 36.06 -3.60 -1.10
CA LYS A 23 35.97 -2.40 -0.24
C LYS A 23 36.43 -1.13 -0.97
N LYS A 24 37.48 -1.21 -1.78
CA LYS A 24 37.94 -0.08 -2.61
C LYS A 24 36.88 0.36 -3.62
N LYS A 25 36.15 -0.59 -4.24
CA LYS A 25 35.06 -0.28 -5.19
C LYS A 25 33.87 0.42 -4.51
N ILE A 26 33.48 0.00 -3.31
CA ILE A 26 32.43 0.68 -2.53
C ILE A 26 32.81 2.13 -2.22
N THR A 27 34.04 2.33 -1.72
CA THR A 27 34.51 3.67 -1.34
C THR A 27 34.58 4.61 -2.55
N LEU A 28 34.92 4.08 -3.73
CA LEU A 28 34.94 4.85 -4.99
C LEU A 28 33.52 5.26 -5.43
N LEU A 29 32.54 4.38 -5.27
CA LEU A 29 31.13 4.66 -5.57
C LEU A 29 30.56 5.74 -4.64
N GLU A 30 30.82 5.66 -3.34
CA GLU A 30 30.36 6.66 -2.36
C GLU A 30 30.91 8.05 -2.67
N ASN A 31 32.19 8.15 -3.02
CA ASN A 31 32.82 9.41 -3.42
C ASN A 31 32.30 9.93 -4.76
N THR A 32 31.97 9.04 -5.70
CA THR A 32 31.39 9.43 -6.99
C THR A 32 29.98 10.01 -6.81
N ILE A 33 29.17 9.41 -5.93
CA ILE A 33 27.83 9.92 -5.58
C ILE A 33 27.94 11.29 -4.88
N ALA A 34 28.89 11.45 -3.96
CA ALA A 34 29.13 12.72 -3.28
C ALA A 34 29.57 13.84 -4.24
N ASN A 35 30.42 13.51 -5.22
CA ASN A 35 30.93 14.47 -6.21
C ASN A 35 29.93 14.78 -7.33
N ALA A 36 29.00 13.87 -7.64
CA ALA A 36 27.95 14.08 -8.65
C ALA A 36 26.89 15.11 -8.24
N GLY A 37 27.00 15.72 -7.04
CA GLY A 37 26.06 16.75 -6.60
C GLY A 37 24.63 16.24 -6.38
N LEU A 38 24.39 14.94 -6.44
CA LEU A 38 23.17 14.29 -5.95
C LEU A 38 23.18 14.33 -4.41
N ARG A 39 23.01 15.54 -3.87
CA ARG A 39 22.48 15.67 -2.52
C ARG A 39 21.11 14.99 -2.55
N LYS A 40 20.96 13.91 -1.78
CA LYS A 40 19.66 13.31 -1.45
C LYS A 40 18.73 14.46 -1.08
N SER A 41 17.80 14.80 -1.97
CA SER A 41 16.74 15.75 -1.70
C SER A 41 15.78 15.07 -0.74
N THR A 42 16.11 15.10 0.54
CA THR A 42 15.21 14.77 1.64
C THR A 42 14.22 15.92 1.78
N SER A 43 13.25 15.99 0.86
CA SER A 43 12.05 16.81 1.00
C SER A 43 10.87 16.00 0.51
N VAL A 44 10.36 15.16 1.42
CA VAL A 44 9.11 14.38 1.26
C VAL A 44 7.90 15.29 0.93
N GLU A 45 8.05 16.60 1.13
CA GLU A 45 7.05 17.60 0.77
C GLU A 45 6.89 17.81 -0.74
N ASP A 46 7.92 17.57 -1.55
CA ASP A 46 7.85 17.85 -3.00
C ASP A 46 7.25 16.68 -3.81
N GLU A 47 7.51 15.43 -3.41
CA GLU A 47 6.81 14.27 -3.99
C GLU A 47 5.32 14.26 -3.62
N SER A 48 4.99 14.71 -2.40
CA SER A 48 3.60 14.85 -1.94
C SER A 48 2.83 15.96 -2.67
N LYS A 49 3.51 17.03 -3.10
CA LYS A 49 2.91 18.07 -3.95
C LYS A 49 2.70 17.55 -5.38
N PHE A 50 3.66 16.81 -5.93
CA PHE A 50 3.56 16.24 -7.28
C PHE A 50 2.36 15.29 -7.42
N LEU A 51 2.15 14.38 -6.45
CA LEU A 51 1.01 13.46 -6.44
C LEU A 51 -0.34 14.16 -6.22
N ARG A 52 -0.38 15.32 -5.55
CA ARG A 52 -1.62 16.11 -5.42
C ARG A 52 -2.00 16.82 -6.71
N TYR A 53 -1.04 17.33 -7.48
CA TYR A 53 -1.31 17.99 -8.77
C TYR A 53 -1.79 17.01 -9.85
N GLU A 54 -1.23 15.80 -9.89
CA GLU A 54 -1.62 14.79 -10.88
C GLU A 54 -3.07 14.29 -10.66
N ASN A 55 -3.48 14.14 -9.40
CA ASN A 55 -4.86 13.76 -9.05
C ASN A 55 -5.90 14.86 -9.35
N VAL A 56 -5.52 16.13 -9.27
CA VAL A 56 -6.41 17.26 -9.64
C VAL A 56 -6.58 17.32 -11.16
N ALA A 57 -5.49 17.18 -11.93
CA ALA A 57 -5.54 17.17 -13.39
C ALA A 57 -6.37 16.00 -13.94
N LEU A 58 -6.26 14.80 -13.33
CA LEU A 58 -7.07 13.64 -13.69
C LEU A 58 -8.56 13.81 -13.38
N ARG A 59 -8.91 14.52 -12.30
CA ARG A 59 -10.31 14.85 -11.96
C ARG A 59 -10.90 15.86 -12.93
N GLU A 60 -10.15 16.89 -13.32
CA GLU A 60 -10.62 17.85 -14.34
C GLU A 60 -10.82 17.19 -15.72
N LYS A 61 -9.91 16.31 -16.13
CA LYS A 61 -10.03 15.60 -17.41
C LYS A 61 -11.29 14.71 -17.43
N ARG A 62 -11.55 13.98 -16.34
CA ARG A 62 -12.77 13.17 -16.19
C ARG A 62 -14.04 14.01 -16.21
N ALA A 63 -14.05 15.18 -15.56
CA ALA A 63 -15.19 16.09 -15.58
C ALA A 63 -15.46 16.70 -16.98
N ARG A 64 -14.40 16.98 -17.76
CA ARG A 64 -14.55 17.44 -19.16
C ARG A 64 -15.10 16.33 -20.06
N GLU A 65 -14.64 15.09 -19.89
CA GLU A 65 -15.14 13.94 -20.65
C GLU A 65 -16.61 13.60 -20.29
N GLU A 66 -17.00 13.71 -19.03
CA GLU A 66 -18.38 13.46 -18.58
C GLU A 66 -19.35 14.53 -19.11
N ASN A 67 -18.95 15.81 -19.14
CA ASN A 67 -19.74 16.89 -19.75
C ASN A 67 -19.82 16.79 -21.28
N ALA A 68 -18.75 16.34 -21.95
CA ALA A 68 -18.77 16.11 -23.40
C ALA A 68 -19.75 14.98 -23.79
N ASN A 69 -19.88 13.96 -22.93
CA ASN A 69 -20.78 12.83 -23.16
C ASN A 69 -22.27 13.20 -22.95
N LEU A 70 -22.55 14.14 -22.03
CA LEU A 70 -23.92 14.66 -21.82
C LEU A 70 -24.35 15.68 -22.89
N GLY A 71 -23.41 16.39 -23.51
CA GLY A 71 -23.69 17.33 -24.60
C GLY A 71 -24.03 16.69 -25.95
N ALA A 72 -23.63 15.43 -26.18
CA ALA A 72 -23.87 14.73 -27.45
C ALA A 72 -25.30 14.16 -27.58
N ALA A 73 -26.05 14.03 -26.49
CA ALA A 73 -27.37 13.38 -26.49
C ALA A 73 -28.54 14.29 -26.92
N ASN A 74 -28.32 15.59 -27.12
CA ASN A 74 -29.40 16.57 -27.39
C ASN A 74 -29.27 17.39 -28.69
N SER A 75 -28.49 16.92 -29.67
CA SER A 75 -28.45 17.57 -31.00
C SER A 75 -29.32 16.82 -32.01
N ARG A 76 -30.61 17.18 -32.08
CA ARG A 76 -31.50 16.84 -33.19
C ARG A 76 -31.03 17.56 -34.48
N PRO A 77 -30.97 16.88 -35.63
CA PRO A 77 -30.63 17.52 -36.90
C PRO A 77 -31.86 18.25 -37.45
N ASN A 78 -31.79 19.58 -37.52
CA ASN A 78 -32.82 20.37 -38.18
C ASN A 78 -32.47 20.52 -39.66
N HIS A 79 -33.26 19.87 -40.51
CA HIS A 79 -33.31 20.07 -41.95
C HIS A 79 -33.68 21.53 -42.27
N ARG A 80 -32.89 22.22 -43.11
CA ARG A 80 -33.43 23.16 -44.11
C ARG A 80 -32.46 23.43 -45.25
N ASN A 81 -33.04 23.38 -46.44
CA ASN A 81 -32.45 23.46 -47.77
C ASN A 81 -32.09 24.92 -48.18
N PRO A 82 -31.38 25.13 -49.30
CA PRO A 82 -30.63 26.32 -49.67
C PRO A 82 -31.45 27.30 -50.51
N HIS A 83 -30.95 28.53 -50.65
CA HIS A 83 -30.88 29.23 -51.94
C HIS A 83 -30.14 30.57 -51.83
N ASN A 84 -29.43 30.88 -52.92
CA ASN A 84 -29.15 32.20 -53.50
C ASN A 84 -27.95 33.04 -53.04
N ASP A 85 -26.97 33.05 -53.97
CA ASP A 85 -26.59 34.19 -54.80
C ASP A 85 -25.53 35.19 -54.33
N ARG A 86 -24.64 35.42 -55.31
CA ARG A 86 -23.85 36.63 -55.64
C ARG A 86 -22.50 36.84 -54.95
N SER A 87 -21.46 36.42 -55.67
CA SER A 87 -20.18 37.12 -55.94
C SER A 87 -20.40 38.60 -56.37
N PRO A 88 -19.38 39.48 -56.60
CA PRO A 88 -17.94 39.20 -56.77
C PRO A 88 -16.93 40.29 -56.29
N SER A 89 -15.66 40.09 -56.66
CA SER A 89 -14.55 41.06 -56.86
C SER A 89 -13.62 41.26 -55.67
N LEU A 90 -12.32 41.55 -55.81
CA LEU A 90 -11.32 41.52 -56.88
C LEU A 90 -9.96 41.71 -56.16
N ASP A 91 -8.88 41.26 -56.80
CA ASP A 91 -7.50 41.75 -56.66
C ASP A 91 -6.84 41.85 -55.27
N ARG A 92 -5.75 41.10 -55.07
CA ARG A 92 -4.40 41.67 -55.27
C ARG A 92 -3.30 40.61 -55.21
N GLN A 93 -2.45 40.65 -56.23
CA GLN A 93 -1.16 39.97 -56.31
C GLN A 93 -0.25 40.31 -55.12
N ARG A 94 0.55 39.34 -54.66
CA ARG A 94 2.02 39.49 -54.61
C ARG A 94 2.76 38.19 -54.36
N SER A 95 3.69 37.97 -55.26
CA SER A 95 4.80 37.02 -55.27
C SER A 95 5.66 37.10 -54.01
N ARG A 96 6.16 35.95 -53.54
CA ARG A 96 7.59 35.68 -53.25
C ARG A 96 7.74 34.31 -52.59
N SER A 97 8.31 33.37 -53.32
CA SER A 97 9.03 32.22 -52.75
C SER A 97 10.25 32.72 -51.98
N PRO A 98 10.69 32.00 -50.95
CA PRO A 98 12.07 31.57 -50.97
C PRO A 98 12.22 30.08 -50.65
N THR A 99 13.08 29.46 -51.43
CA THR A 99 13.84 28.23 -51.18
C THR A 99 14.29 28.08 -49.73
N SER A 100 13.92 26.96 -49.09
CA SER A 100 14.63 26.39 -47.95
C SER A 100 14.52 24.86 -47.99
N SER A 101 15.17 24.28 -49.00
CA SER A 101 15.41 22.84 -49.10
C SER A 101 16.56 22.47 -48.16
N ASN A 102 16.30 22.37 -46.85
CA ASN A 102 17.16 21.68 -45.88
C ASN A 102 16.45 21.30 -44.54
N SER A 103 15.12 21.49 -44.44
CA SER A 103 14.37 21.25 -43.18
C SER A 103 13.60 19.92 -43.11
N CYS A 104 13.57 19.08 -44.15
CA CYS A 104 12.65 17.94 -44.20
C CYS A 104 13.19 16.61 -43.67
N SER A 105 14.50 16.44 -43.46
CA SER A 105 15.02 15.15 -42.97
C SER A 105 14.77 14.93 -41.47
N ASN A 106 14.73 15.99 -40.67
CA ASN A 106 14.45 15.87 -39.23
C ASN A 106 12.96 15.69 -38.97
N CYS A 107 12.09 16.33 -39.77
CA CYS A 107 10.64 16.18 -39.63
C CYS A 107 10.15 14.77 -39.99
N SER A 108 10.71 14.12 -41.02
CA SER A 108 10.34 12.75 -41.36
C SER A 108 10.76 11.76 -40.27
N LYS A 109 11.95 11.96 -39.67
CA LYS A 109 12.44 11.14 -38.55
C LYS A 109 11.59 11.28 -37.29
N LEU A 110 11.21 12.51 -36.93
CA LEU A 110 10.30 12.75 -35.81
C LEU A 110 8.90 12.15 -36.04
N LEU A 111 8.40 12.17 -37.28
CA LEU A 111 7.11 11.54 -37.61
C LEU A 111 7.16 10.01 -37.54
N SER A 112 8.28 9.37 -37.91
CA SER A 112 8.45 7.93 -37.72
C SER A 112 8.54 7.56 -36.24
N GLU A 113 9.31 8.30 -35.44
CA GLU A 113 9.42 8.06 -33.99
C GLU A 113 8.06 8.25 -33.29
N LEU A 114 7.27 9.25 -33.69
CA LEU A 114 5.95 9.50 -33.11
C LEU A 114 4.95 8.37 -33.45
N ASN A 115 5.03 7.81 -34.66
CA ASN A 115 4.23 6.64 -35.04
C ASN A 115 4.65 5.37 -34.31
N GLU A 116 5.95 5.19 -34.06
CA GLU A 116 6.48 4.06 -33.29
C GLU A 116 5.99 4.10 -31.84
N VAL A 117 6.14 5.25 -31.16
CA VAL A 117 5.62 5.46 -29.81
C VAL A 117 4.11 5.27 -29.74
N LYS A 118 3.37 5.67 -30.77
CA LYS A 118 1.92 5.45 -30.84
C LYS A 118 1.57 3.96 -30.90
N ASN A 119 2.30 3.18 -31.71
CA ASN A 119 2.08 1.74 -31.81
C ASN A 119 2.43 1.02 -30.49
N GLU A 120 3.49 1.45 -29.81
CA GLU A 120 3.82 0.95 -28.46
C GLU A 120 2.73 1.28 -27.44
N LEU A 121 2.15 2.48 -27.51
CA LEU A 121 1.06 2.87 -26.63
C LEU A 121 -0.20 2.02 -26.86
N ASP A 122 -0.53 1.72 -28.12
CA ASP A 122 -1.68 0.87 -28.44
C ASP A 122 -1.43 -0.58 -27.97
N ASN A 123 -0.22 -1.13 -28.18
CA ASN A 123 0.16 -2.46 -27.70
C ASN A 123 0.14 -2.58 -26.16
N THR A 124 0.61 -1.55 -25.45
CA THR A 124 0.58 -1.53 -23.98
C THR A 124 -0.84 -1.42 -23.43
N LYS A 125 -1.70 -0.65 -24.11
CA LYS A 125 -3.12 -0.54 -23.78
C LYS A 125 -3.85 -1.87 -23.94
N ASP A 126 -3.58 -2.62 -25.00
CA ASP A 126 -4.17 -3.93 -25.22
C ASP A 126 -3.67 -4.96 -24.19
N SER A 127 -2.37 -4.91 -23.85
CA SER A 127 -1.79 -5.73 -22.79
C SER A 127 -2.42 -5.43 -21.41
N LEU A 128 -2.69 -4.15 -21.11
CA LEU A 128 -3.36 -3.73 -19.89
C LEU A 128 -4.81 -4.25 -19.82
N LEU A 129 -5.53 -4.20 -20.94
CA LEU A 129 -6.89 -4.75 -21.02
C LEU A 129 -6.90 -6.26 -20.81
N ALA A 130 -5.94 -6.99 -21.36
CA ALA A 130 -5.78 -8.43 -21.15
C ALA A 130 -5.50 -8.77 -19.68
N VAL A 131 -4.55 -8.07 -19.03
CA VAL A 131 -4.25 -8.26 -17.60
C VAL A 131 -5.46 -7.94 -16.72
N LYS A 132 -6.22 -6.89 -17.06
CA LYS A 132 -7.45 -6.52 -16.34
C LYS A 132 -8.55 -7.59 -16.47
N ALA A 133 -8.65 -8.24 -17.64
CA ALA A 133 -9.56 -9.36 -17.84
C ALA A 133 -9.14 -10.58 -17.00
N GLN A 134 -7.85 -10.94 -17.00
CA GLN A 134 -7.31 -12.02 -16.18
C GLN A 134 -7.51 -11.77 -14.67
N ALA A 135 -7.30 -10.53 -14.21
CA ALA A 135 -7.54 -10.16 -12.81
C ALA A 135 -9.01 -10.30 -12.40
N LYS A 136 -9.95 -10.03 -13.33
CA LYS A 136 -11.39 -10.22 -13.09
C LYS A 136 -11.75 -11.71 -13.03
N GLU A 137 -11.14 -12.53 -13.88
CA GLU A 137 -11.35 -13.99 -13.92
C GLU A 137 -10.83 -14.68 -12.65
N LEU A 138 -9.60 -14.36 -12.22
CA LEU A 138 -9.05 -14.83 -10.93
C LEU A 138 -9.89 -14.37 -9.72
N GLY A 139 -10.50 -13.19 -9.81
CA GLY A 139 -11.45 -12.69 -8.81
C GLY A 139 -12.73 -13.51 -8.72
N THR A 140 -13.23 -14.04 -9.86
CA THR A 140 -14.39 -14.93 -9.89
C THR A 140 -14.06 -16.34 -9.41
N GLU A 141 -12.85 -16.84 -9.66
CA GLU A 141 -12.43 -18.17 -9.25
C GLU A 141 -12.17 -18.26 -7.73
N LYS A 142 -11.63 -17.20 -7.11
CA LYS A 142 -11.57 -17.08 -5.64
C LYS A 142 -12.94 -17.14 -4.95
N LYS A 143 -13.99 -16.64 -5.60
CA LYS A 143 -15.36 -16.73 -5.10
C LYS A 143 -15.96 -18.14 -5.22
N LYS A 144 -15.52 -18.93 -6.21
CA LYS A 144 -15.99 -20.31 -6.41
C LYS A 144 -15.31 -21.31 -5.46
N VAL A 145 -14.04 -21.09 -5.11
CA VAL A 145 -13.27 -21.95 -4.18
C VAL A 145 -13.67 -21.76 -2.71
N THR A 146 -14.44 -20.73 -2.36
CA THR A 146 -14.85 -20.46 -0.96
C THR A 146 -16.16 -21.18 -0.55
N ILE A 147 -16.75 -22.04 -1.40
CA ILE A 147 -18.05 -22.68 -1.11
C ILE A 147 -17.94 -24.21 -0.85
N GLU A 148 -16.77 -24.83 -0.99
CA GLU A 148 -16.58 -26.25 -0.64
C GLU A 148 -15.66 -26.44 0.59
N THR A 149 -16.08 -25.89 1.73
CA THR A 149 -15.71 -26.47 3.03
C THR A 149 -16.98 -26.82 3.79
N THR A 150 -17.13 -28.11 4.02
CA THR A 150 -18.27 -28.82 4.59
C THR A 150 -18.69 -28.32 5.98
N PRO A 151 -19.99 -28.11 6.26
CA PRO A 151 -20.52 -28.03 7.62
C PRO A 151 -20.93 -29.43 8.08
N LYS A 152 -20.06 -30.11 8.82
CA LYS A 152 -20.44 -31.23 9.69
C LYS A 152 -19.84 -30.94 11.06
N ASP A 153 -20.69 -30.46 11.98
CA ASP A 153 -20.56 -30.51 13.45
C ASP A 153 -21.19 -29.28 14.14
N THR A 154 -22.46 -28.99 13.85
CA THR A 154 -23.25 -28.05 14.66
C THR A 154 -24.66 -28.58 14.95
N ASP A 155 -24.79 -29.84 15.37
CA ASP A 155 -26.06 -30.41 15.86
C ASP A 155 -25.85 -31.17 17.20
N ARG A 156 -25.06 -30.60 18.13
CA ARG A 156 -24.70 -31.29 19.39
C ARG A 156 -24.81 -30.46 20.68
N TYR A 157 -25.77 -29.54 20.79
CA TYR A 157 -26.10 -28.91 22.09
C TYR A 157 -27.60 -28.65 22.29
N ASP A 158 -28.49 -29.51 21.77
CA ASP A 158 -29.95 -29.32 21.88
C ASP A 158 -30.68 -30.34 22.77
N ARG A 159 -29.97 -31.08 23.63
CA ARG A 159 -30.60 -31.91 24.67
C ARG A 159 -29.70 -32.02 25.91
N LEU A 160 -30.07 -31.32 26.98
CA LEU A 160 -29.96 -31.75 28.39
C LEU A 160 -30.27 -30.56 29.31
N THR A 161 -31.55 -30.22 29.49
CA THR A 161 -32.04 -29.54 30.70
C THR A 161 -33.51 -29.89 30.91
N GLU A 162 -33.76 -31.13 31.30
CA GLU A 162 -34.96 -31.50 32.06
C GLU A 162 -34.50 -32.20 33.34
N ALA A 163 -35.20 -31.88 34.44
CA ALA A 163 -35.08 -32.40 35.80
C ALA A 163 -33.87 -31.91 36.64
N THR A 164 -34.11 -30.90 37.48
CA THR A 164 -34.33 -31.13 38.92
C THR A 164 -34.80 -29.82 39.58
N ASP A 165 -36.12 -29.71 39.74
CA ASP A 165 -36.72 -28.96 40.84
C ASP A 165 -36.46 -29.76 42.14
N ASN A 166 -35.90 -29.09 43.16
CA ASN A 166 -36.46 -29.05 44.52
C ASN A 166 -35.49 -28.39 45.52
N ASP A 167 -36.00 -27.26 46.04
CA ASP A 167 -36.10 -26.87 47.45
C ASP A 167 -34.90 -26.36 48.28
N SER A 168 -35.05 -25.07 48.62
CA SER A 168 -35.11 -24.47 49.96
C SER A 168 -33.86 -24.42 50.85
N ASP A 169 -33.30 -23.21 51.01
CA ASP A 169 -33.55 -22.30 52.17
C ASP A 169 -32.48 -21.17 52.23
N ARG A 170 -32.88 -19.88 52.12
CA ARG A 170 -32.95 -18.84 53.20
C ARG A 170 -31.57 -18.33 53.67
N GLU A 171 -31.18 -17.06 53.79
CA GLU A 171 -31.71 -15.67 53.78
C GLU A 171 -30.57 -14.79 53.18
N GLY A 172 -30.72 -13.65 52.50
CA GLY A 172 -31.61 -12.52 52.71
C GLY A 172 -30.76 -11.27 53.03
N THR A 173 -30.29 -10.53 52.01
CA THR A 173 -30.11 -9.06 52.05
C THR A 173 -29.99 -8.52 50.62
N SER A 174 -31.02 -7.78 50.22
CA SER A 174 -31.18 -7.13 48.93
C SER A 174 -30.51 -5.75 48.92
N THR A 175 -29.75 -5.45 47.87
CA THR A 175 -29.74 -4.11 47.26
C THR A 175 -29.74 -4.28 45.76
N SER A 176 -30.95 -4.28 45.19
CA SER A 176 -31.23 -4.13 43.77
C SER A 176 -30.90 -2.71 43.33
N ASN A 177 -30.25 -2.56 42.18
CA ASN A 177 -30.75 -1.69 41.13
C ASN A 177 -30.41 -2.30 39.78
N LEU A 178 -31.50 -2.69 39.12
CA LEU A 178 -31.57 -3.42 37.87
C LEU A 178 -31.92 -2.40 36.77
N THR A 179 -31.07 -2.27 35.76
CA THR A 179 -31.52 -1.82 34.44
C THR A 179 -30.96 -2.76 33.40
N THR A 180 -31.73 -3.84 33.20
CA THR A 180 -31.60 -4.80 32.11
C THR A 180 -32.01 -4.10 30.81
N THR A 181 -31.05 -3.54 30.09
CA THR A 181 -31.22 -3.22 28.67
C THR A 181 -30.41 -4.21 27.85
N SER A 182 -31.12 -5.19 27.27
CA SER A 182 -30.72 -6.03 26.15
C SER A 182 -29.21 -6.27 26.01
N THR A 183 -28.68 -7.29 26.68
CA THR A 183 -27.35 -7.83 26.41
C THR A 183 -27.32 -8.46 25.02
N GLY A 184 -27.13 -7.61 24.00
CA GLY A 184 -26.52 -8.04 22.76
C GLY A 184 -25.20 -8.72 23.13
N ARG A 185 -25.01 -9.95 22.65
CA ARG A 185 -23.84 -10.80 22.97
C ARG A 185 -22.57 -9.96 22.85
N LEU A 186 -21.96 -9.61 23.98
CA LEU A 186 -20.67 -8.95 23.98
C LEU A 186 -19.68 -9.92 23.32
N SER A 187 -18.99 -9.45 22.29
CA SER A 187 -17.94 -10.21 21.61
C SER A 187 -16.95 -10.73 22.65
N ALA A 188 -16.50 -11.98 22.50
CA ALA A 188 -15.52 -12.59 23.41
C ALA A 188 -14.34 -11.63 23.60
N LYS A 189 -13.95 -11.40 24.86
CA LYS A 189 -12.97 -10.38 25.21
C LYS A 189 -11.59 -10.80 24.72
N GLU A 190 -11.25 -10.43 23.49
CA GLU A 190 -9.92 -10.65 22.91
C GLU A 190 -8.87 -10.03 23.84
N LYS A 191 -7.74 -10.71 24.06
CA LYS A 191 -6.68 -10.18 24.92
C LYS A 191 -6.17 -8.85 24.36
N ASP A 192 -5.83 -7.93 25.25
CA ASP A 192 -5.26 -6.67 24.81
C ASP A 192 -3.84 -6.89 24.25
N PRO A 193 -3.45 -6.14 23.20
CA PRO A 193 -2.07 -6.15 22.73
C PRO A 193 -1.12 -5.61 23.81
N PRO A 194 0.14 -6.06 23.83
CA PRO A 194 1.15 -5.46 24.71
C PRO A 194 1.36 -3.98 24.37
N TYR A 195 1.96 -3.24 25.30
CA TYR A 195 2.37 -1.86 25.06
C TYR A 195 3.50 -1.80 24.02
N PHE A 196 3.49 -0.76 23.20
CA PHE A 196 4.52 -0.50 22.20
C PHE A 196 5.35 0.72 22.63
N HIS A 197 6.66 0.52 22.78
CA HIS A 197 7.61 1.49 23.30
C HIS A 197 8.46 2.11 22.19
N ASN A 198 8.56 1.44 21.02
CA ASN A 198 9.51 1.73 19.96
C ASN A 198 10.97 1.56 20.42
N GLU A 199 11.23 0.55 21.24
CA GLU A 199 12.55 0.23 21.78
C GLU A 199 12.77 -1.29 21.71
N GLN A 200 13.80 -1.72 20.98
CA GLN A 200 14.05 -3.14 20.66
C GLN A 200 14.25 -4.03 21.92
N ASN A 201 14.67 -3.44 23.03
CA ASN A 201 14.91 -4.14 24.29
C ASN A 201 13.68 -4.20 25.21
N LYS A 202 12.61 -3.46 24.90
CA LYS A 202 11.38 -3.38 25.70
C LYS A 202 10.18 -4.00 24.99
N ASP A 203 10.16 -3.92 23.66
CA ASP A 203 9.07 -4.43 22.86
C ASP A 203 9.15 -5.95 22.72
N THR A 204 8.15 -6.64 23.29
CA THR A 204 8.02 -8.11 23.22
C THR A 204 7.63 -8.63 21.84
N ILE A 205 7.10 -7.75 20.98
CA ILE A 205 6.64 -8.10 19.62
C ILE A 205 7.04 -7.00 18.65
N SER A 206 7.21 -7.36 17.38
CA SER A 206 7.45 -6.36 16.33
C SER A 206 6.24 -5.46 16.11
N PHE A 207 6.50 -4.22 15.66
CA PHE A 207 5.47 -3.24 15.35
C PHE A 207 4.38 -3.80 14.41
N ASN A 208 4.76 -4.55 13.38
CA ASN A 208 3.82 -5.16 12.43
C ASN A 208 2.82 -6.12 13.11
N VAL A 209 3.29 -6.92 14.07
CA VAL A 209 2.44 -7.84 14.83
C VAL A 209 1.54 -7.05 15.77
N TRP A 210 2.08 -6.04 16.44
CA TRP A 210 1.34 -5.14 17.32
C TRP A 210 0.22 -4.41 16.57
N TYR A 211 0.54 -3.78 15.44
CA TYR A 211 -0.39 -3.05 14.57
C TYR A 211 -1.57 -3.92 14.15
N ARG A 212 -1.29 -5.15 13.67
CA ARG A 212 -2.33 -6.11 13.29
C ARG A 212 -3.23 -6.48 14.48
N ARG A 213 -2.65 -6.67 15.67
CA ARG A 213 -3.43 -6.99 16.89
C ARG A 213 -4.34 -5.83 17.30
N ILE A 214 -3.86 -4.58 17.20
CA ILE A 214 -4.68 -3.39 17.43
C ILE A 214 -5.85 -3.35 16.44
N GLN A 215 -5.60 -3.52 15.14
CA GLN A 215 -6.67 -3.55 14.14
C GLN A 215 -7.72 -4.63 14.41
N ASN A 216 -7.27 -5.85 14.74
CA ASN A 216 -8.17 -6.96 15.07
C ASN A 216 -9.00 -6.64 16.32
N LYS A 217 -8.39 -6.07 17.36
CA LYS A 217 -9.09 -5.67 18.58
C LYS A 217 -10.16 -4.63 18.30
N LEU A 218 -9.86 -3.58 17.53
CA LEU A 218 -10.83 -2.55 17.18
C LEU A 218 -11.98 -3.10 16.32
N LYS A 219 -11.71 -4.11 15.49
CA LYS A 219 -12.72 -4.77 14.65
C LYS A 219 -13.61 -5.74 15.42
N LEU A 220 -13.02 -6.64 16.22
CA LEU A 220 -13.75 -7.67 16.98
C LEU A 220 -14.52 -7.08 18.16
N ASN A 221 -14.00 -6.01 18.76
CA ASN A 221 -14.61 -5.32 19.88
C ASN A 221 -15.23 -3.99 19.44
N ALA A 222 -15.75 -3.91 18.21
CA ALA A 222 -16.38 -2.68 17.69
C ALA A 222 -17.47 -2.12 18.63
N ASN A 223 -18.22 -3.02 19.29
CA ASN A 223 -19.26 -2.65 20.27
C ASN A 223 -18.71 -1.96 21.54
N TYR A 224 -17.42 -2.09 21.83
CA TYR A 224 -16.75 -1.43 22.97
C TYR A 224 -16.20 -0.04 22.62
N PHE A 225 -16.07 0.28 21.33
CA PHE A 225 -15.52 1.54 20.85
C PHE A 225 -16.60 2.33 20.10
N PHE A 226 -17.44 3.02 20.87
CA PHE A 226 -18.65 3.69 20.37
C PHE A 226 -18.36 4.79 19.34
N ASN A 227 -17.21 5.45 19.45
CA ASN A 227 -16.81 6.53 18.55
C ASN A 227 -15.32 6.43 18.20
N ASP A 228 -14.90 7.25 17.25
CA ASP A 228 -13.53 7.25 16.76
C ASP A 228 -12.54 7.79 17.80
N GLU A 229 -12.99 8.70 18.67
CA GLU A 229 -12.19 9.22 19.78
C GLU A 229 -11.83 8.12 20.79
N ALA A 230 -12.77 7.23 21.12
CA ALA A 230 -12.52 6.08 21.99
C ALA A 230 -11.50 5.11 21.36
N LYS A 231 -11.52 4.95 20.03
CA LYS A 231 -10.49 4.17 19.32
C LYS A 231 -9.14 4.87 19.37
N LYS A 232 -9.11 6.19 19.17
CA LYS A 232 -7.88 7.01 19.24
C LYS A 232 -7.24 6.92 20.62
N MET A 233 -8.00 7.18 21.69
CA MET A 233 -7.54 7.03 23.07
C MET A 233 -7.06 5.61 23.37
N TYR A 234 -7.73 4.58 22.84
CA TYR A 234 -7.27 3.21 23.01
C TYR A 234 -5.92 2.94 22.35
N ILE A 235 -5.71 3.43 21.12
CA ILE A 235 -4.44 3.30 20.41
C ILE A 235 -3.34 4.06 21.15
N GLU A 236 -3.61 5.31 21.54
CA GLU A 236 -2.71 6.16 22.32
C GLU A 236 -2.29 5.49 23.62
N ASN A 237 -3.23 4.94 24.39
CA ASN A 237 -2.95 4.20 25.63
C ASN A 237 -2.11 2.93 25.40
N ARG A 238 -2.01 2.43 24.17
CA ARG A 238 -1.18 1.27 23.81
C ARG A 238 0.18 1.67 23.26
N THR A 239 0.43 2.96 23.03
CA THR A 239 1.73 3.53 22.73
C THR A 239 2.31 4.19 23.97
N THR A 240 3.56 3.90 24.28
CA THR A 240 4.21 4.29 25.54
C THR A 240 5.60 4.83 25.28
N GLU A 241 6.15 5.55 26.27
CA GLU A 241 7.53 6.07 26.26
C GLU A 241 7.89 6.80 24.96
N LYS A 242 8.85 6.29 24.17
CA LYS A 242 9.31 6.96 22.96
C LYS A 242 8.18 7.08 21.93
N ALA A 243 7.40 6.03 21.71
CA ALA A 243 6.26 6.08 20.81
C ALA A 243 5.21 7.12 21.24
N ALA A 244 4.96 7.26 22.54
CA ALA A 244 4.03 8.27 23.05
C ALA A 244 4.59 9.70 22.90
N ARG A 245 5.88 9.92 23.15
CA ARG A 245 6.55 11.22 22.95
C ARG A 245 6.54 11.65 21.48
N ASP A 246 6.79 10.71 20.56
CA ASP A 246 6.77 10.98 19.12
C ASP A 246 5.34 11.38 18.66
N LEU A 247 4.30 10.85 19.31
CA LEU A 247 2.89 11.14 19.02
C LEU A 247 2.37 12.44 19.63
N GLU A 248 2.90 12.89 20.77
CA GLU A 248 2.42 14.03 21.54
C GLU A 248 2.09 15.29 20.70
N PRO A 249 2.93 15.72 19.73
CA PRO A 249 2.65 16.91 18.93
C PRO A 249 1.36 16.82 18.08
N TYR A 250 0.88 15.61 17.82
CA TYR A 250 -0.22 15.33 16.91
C TYR A 250 -1.54 15.01 17.62
N LEU A 251 -1.54 14.88 18.95
CA LEU A 251 -2.73 14.48 19.73
C LEU A 251 -3.57 15.68 20.24
N GLY A 252 -3.06 16.90 20.11
CA GLY A 252 -3.74 18.13 20.54
C GLY A 252 -4.75 18.70 19.52
N ASN A 253 -5.03 20.01 19.62
CA ASN A 253 -5.99 20.72 18.75
C ASN A 253 -5.33 21.57 17.65
N GLY A 254 -4.08 21.26 17.27
CA GLY A 254 -3.31 22.02 16.29
C GLY A 254 -3.73 21.77 14.82
N PRO A 255 -3.20 22.54 13.86
CA PRO A 255 -3.51 22.35 12.43
C PRO A 255 -3.04 20.99 11.89
N HIS A 256 -2.02 20.40 12.52
CA HIS A 256 -1.46 19.09 12.18
C HIS A 256 -2.00 17.95 13.05
N CYS A 257 -3.05 18.21 13.86
CA CYS A 257 -3.60 17.18 14.73
C CYS A 257 -4.20 16.02 13.94
N ILE A 258 -3.98 14.83 14.48
CA ILE A 258 -4.60 13.60 14.01
C ILE A 258 -6.04 13.58 14.50
N LYS A 259 -6.99 13.61 13.56
CA LYS A 259 -8.42 13.71 13.87
C LYS A 259 -9.09 12.36 14.02
N THR A 260 -8.55 11.33 13.36
CA THR A 260 -9.18 10.02 13.33
C THR A 260 -8.26 8.91 13.79
N SER A 261 -8.85 7.84 14.32
CA SER A 261 -8.13 6.63 14.72
C SER A 261 -7.42 5.97 13.54
N GLN A 262 -7.99 6.07 12.34
CA GLN A 262 -7.36 5.58 11.12
C GLN A 262 -6.14 6.42 10.75
N GLN A 263 -6.23 7.76 10.81
CA GLN A 263 -5.06 8.64 10.60
C GLN A 263 -3.94 8.35 11.61
N LEU A 264 -4.29 8.05 12.86
CA LEU A 264 -3.33 7.67 13.90
C LEU A 264 -2.61 6.37 13.54
N LEU A 265 -3.37 5.35 13.12
CA LEU A 265 -2.80 4.08 12.67
C LEU A 265 -1.93 4.25 11.42
N ASP A 266 -2.37 5.06 10.45
CA ASP A 266 -1.60 5.32 9.23
C ASP A 266 -0.30 6.07 9.54
N TYR A 267 -0.32 7.05 10.45
CA TYR A 267 0.88 7.73 10.93
C TYR A 267 1.86 6.75 11.58
N LEU A 268 1.38 5.94 12.54
CA LEU A 268 2.19 4.93 13.21
C LEU A 268 2.78 3.91 12.24
N LYS A 269 1.99 3.52 11.22
CA LYS A 269 2.45 2.61 10.19
C LYS A 269 3.56 3.26 9.37
N ASN A 270 3.41 4.49 8.91
CA ASN A 270 4.45 5.14 8.12
C ASN A 270 5.75 5.32 8.90
N GLU A 271 5.66 5.63 10.19
CA GLU A 271 6.84 5.88 11.03
C GLU A 271 7.56 4.59 11.43
N TYR A 272 6.84 3.54 11.82
CA TYR A 272 7.42 2.36 12.48
C TYR A 272 7.35 1.07 11.66
N HIS A 273 6.71 1.08 10.48
CA HIS A 273 6.70 -0.08 9.60
C HIS A 273 8.07 -0.30 8.96
N ASP A 274 8.58 -1.53 9.08
CA ASP A 274 9.78 -1.93 8.35
C ASP A 274 9.46 -2.17 6.87
N HIS A 275 9.68 -1.15 6.04
CA HIS A 275 9.47 -1.18 4.60
C HIS A 275 10.36 -2.22 3.90
N ASN A 276 11.55 -2.48 4.43
CA ASN A 276 12.54 -3.39 3.84
C ASN A 276 12.44 -4.81 4.40
N ARG A 277 11.40 -5.11 5.18
CA ARG A 277 11.24 -6.43 5.83
C ARG A 277 11.29 -7.59 4.84
N LYS A 278 10.70 -7.42 3.66
CA LYS A 278 10.70 -8.46 2.62
C LYS A 278 12.12 -8.71 2.12
N GLU A 279 12.87 -7.65 1.83
CA GLU A 279 14.24 -7.74 1.34
C GLU A 279 15.17 -8.33 2.40
N LYS A 280 15.05 -7.88 3.66
CA LYS A 280 15.77 -8.48 4.80
C LYS A 280 15.48 -9.98 4.93
N ALA A 281 14.21 -10.38 4.86
CA ALA A 281 13.84 -11.79 4.93
C ALA A 281 14.42 -12.62 3.76
N ILE A 282 14.51 -12.04 2.56
CA ILE A 282 15.16 -12.71 1.41
C ILE A 282 16.66 -12.83 1.63
N LEU A 283 17.32 -11.77 2.11
CA LEU A 283 18.75 -11.79 2.43
C LEU A 283 19.05 -12.83 3.52
N GLU A 284 18.30 -12.82 4.63
CA GLU A 284 18.43 -13.79 5.72
C GLU A 284 18.19 -15.23 5.25
N PHE A 285 17.21 -15.45 4.35
CA PHE A 285 16.96 -16.77 3.77
C PHE A 285 18.11 -17.23 2.88
N ASN A 286 18.71 -16.33 2.10
CA ASN A 286 19.84 -16.66 1.23
C ASN A 286 21.13 -16.89 2.04
N GLU A 287 21.29 -16.22 3.19
CA GLU A 287 22.39 -16.42 4.13
C GLU A 287 22.23 -17.70 4.97
N LEU A 288 21.08 -18.36 4.90
CA LEU A 288 20.80 -19.60 5.62
C LEU A 288 21.62 -20.75 5.04
N VAL A 289 22.84 -20.94 5.55
CA VAL A 289 23.68 -22.09 5.19
C VAL A 289 23.27 -23.29 6.04
N PHE A 290 22.79 -24.34 5.38
CA PHE A 290 22.44 -25.60 6.05
C PHE A 290 23.70 -26.26 6.61
N LYS A 291 23.81 -26.35 7.94
CA LYS A 291 24.87 -27.13 8.59
C LYS A 291 24.37 -28.55 8.73
N MET A 292 25.12 -29.51 8.17
CA MET A 292 24.80 -30.94 8.11
C MET A 292 24.51 -31.62 9.47
N ASN A 293 24.76 -30.92 10.59
CA ASN A 293 24.62 -31.43 11.96
C ASN A 293 23.59 -30.63 12.79
N GLN A 294 22.74 -29.81 12.17
CA GLN A 294 21.62 -29.15 12.86
C GLN A 294 20.31 -29.83 12.47
N ASP A 295 19.69 -30.52 13.43
CA ASP A 295 18.32 -31.00 13.31
C ASP A 295 17.33 -29.84 13.45
N PHE A 296 16.18 -29.97 12.77
CA PHE A 296 15.11 -28.97 12.66
C PHE A 296 14.29 -28.79 13.94
#